data_AF-A0A228HTE1-F1
#
_entry.id   AF-A0A228HTE1-F1
#
_cell.length_a   1.000
_cell.length_b   1.000
_cell.length_c   1.000
_cell.angle_alpha   90.00
_cell.angle_beta   90.00
_cell.angle_gamma   90.00
#
_symmetry.space_group_name_H-M   'P 1'
#
loop_
_entity.id
_entity.type
_entity.pdbx_description
1 polymer ?
#
loop_
_entity_poly.entity_id
_entity_poly.type
_entity_poly.pdbx_seq_one_letter_code
_entity_poly.pdbx_strand_id
1 'polypeptide(L)'
;MKHWKIVAAPLIGALAACGGGESADGVPAGQQLAAAPAAGKTADDVPGTLHVDCSLGANGTASPATLGSAANPIHDLATLNRIVLAPGMHVRFKRGTTCDGSFTPAPGSTGAAGAPIVVDAYGDPKASRPVIAAGCTDATADPDQSVTEQHKTPSGFSGYYSLCKSDNPTVNRAAIYLYNTQYWEIRSLELTNDATTPGGRLGLYVRLEDYGTGSHYHVDDVYVHHVRGYLKDVAGNTVGSYKTTGGMLFEVTRDNEVVGTKETRTGFDDIAVENSEIYNVDAVALSTRSAWMCREGGAPCGDYPPYKGNSAYLTNPATQAATDYFPMTRVVFRNNLIHNVGGDGIIVRTATAPQVEANHLYDIWMRAPGNSAGAWAINTDDALFRYNEVNGVRLQNNIEAGDGMAFDADLGTRNTRVAANFSHDNDGGLMLFCGCGSDGLGHVAQETGAIVENNLSLNDKRRIVSAAGSADSVVRDNVVITRTPGLITPIVENLSYANAFQVTGNRFYNASDSGAIFRTKNPQGSYANIVWSGNTYFGYAADPEFTGPNYRHGAQPDTVLPFAGQDVEAVASEWSRASGFDKNKYRAPHAR
;
A
#
# COMPACT_ATOMS: atom_id res chain seq x y z
N MET A 1 -38.99 42.20 -13.91
CA MET A 1 -40.12 42.31 -12.97
C MET A 1 -41.29 41.49 -13.48
N LYS A 2 -41.67 40.42 -12.79
CA LYS A 2 -43.06 39.93 -12.66
C LYS A 2 -43.04 38.89 -11.53
N HIS A 3 -43.70 39.25 -10.44
CA HIS A 3 -43.84 38.48 -9.21
C HIS A 3 -45.02 37.50 -9.31
N TRP A 4 -44.98 36.47 -8.46
CA TRP A 4 -46.04 35.92 -7.57
C TRP A 4 -45.73 34.42 -7.35
N LYS A 5 -45.93 33.77 -6.20
CA LYS A 5 -46.44 34.11 -4.86
C LYS A 5 -46.01 32.95 -3.93
N ILE A 6 -45.75 33.26 -2.66
CA ILE A 6 -45.58 32.29 -1.57
C ILE A 6 -46.96 31.86 -1.06
N VAL A 7 -47.12 30.56 -0.76
CA VAL A 7 -48.08 30.06 0.23
C VAL A 7 -47.38 28.97 1.05
N ALA A 8 -47.26 29.21 2.37
CA ALA A 8 -47.02 28.21 3.42
C ALA A 8 -48.42 27.75 3.91
N ALA A 9 -48.72 26.55 4.44
CA ALA A 9 -48.12 25.63 5.42
C ALA A 9 -49.11 24.42 5.53
N PRO A 10 -49.13 23.50 6.54
CA PRO A 10 -48.13 22.95 7.48
C PRO A 10 -48.12 21.38 7.53
N LEU A 11 -47.34 20.84 8.48
CA LEU A 11 -47.20 19.44 8.92
C LEU A 11 -48.53 18.67 9.16
N ILE A 12 -48.47 17.33 9.03
CA ILE A 12 -48.77 16.28 10.05
C ILE A 12 -48.69 14.89 9.39
N GLY A 13 -48.08 13.90 10.08
CA GLY A 13 -48.66 12.56 10.10
C GLY A 13 -47.76 11.34 9.86
N ALA A 14 -47.32 10.75 10.98
CA ALA A 14 -47.34 9.30 11.26
C ALA A 14 -46.36 8.34 10.54
N LEU A 15 -45.30 7.96 11.26
CA LEU A 15 -44.81 6.57 11.27
C LEU A 15 -45.50 5.82 12.41
N ALA A 16 -46.22 4.76 12.05
CA ALA A 16 -46.77 3.77 12.98
C ALA A 16 -45.97 2.47 12.88
N ALA A 17 -45.39 2.14 14.04
CA ALA A 17 -44.96 0.92 14.69
C ALA A 17 -45.32 -0.50 14.18
N CYS A 18 -44.54 -1.41 14.79
CA CYS A 18 -44.72 -2.84 15.09
C CYS A 18 -44.18 -3.83 14.04
N GLY A 19 -43.41 -4.86 14.39
CA GLY A 19 -43.03 -5.43 15.69
C GLY A 19 -42.69 -6.92 15.51
N GLY A 20 -41.89 -7.46 16.44
CA GLY A 20 -41.51 -8.88 16.52
C GLY A 20 -39.99 -8.99 16.74
N GLY A 21 -39.45 -9.29 17.92
CA GLY A 21 -40.00 -9.93 19.11
C GLY A 21 -39.44 -11.34 19.20
N GLU A 22 -38.32 -11.50 19.90
CA GLU A 22 -37.92 -12.74 20.57
C GLU A 22 -36.96 -12.42 21.72
N SER A 23 -37.28 -12.96 22.88
CA SER A 23 -36.59 -12.98 24.18
C SER A 23 -36.69 -14.42 24.66
N ALA A 24 -35.87 -15.02 25.51
CA ALA A 24 -34.65 -14.69 26.24
C ALA A 24 -34.09 -16.05 26.70
N ASP A 25 -32.82 -16.10 27.12
CA ASP A 25 -32.30 -16.91 28.23
C ASP A 25 -30.82 -16.48 28.37
N GLY A 26 -30.30 -15.96 29.49
CA GLY A 26 -30.43 -16.47 30.85
C GLY A 26 -29.14 -17.19 31.23
N VAL A 27 -28.02 -16.46 31.42
CA VAL A 27 -26.77 -17.05 31.94
C VAL A 27 -26.57 -16.58 33.39
N PRO A 28 -26.57 -17.49 34.38
CA PRO A 28 -26.29 -17.12 35.75
C PRO A 28 -24.79 -17.00 36.00
N ALA A 29 -24.44 -16.08 36.91
CA ALA A 29 -23.13 -15.96 37.52
C ALA A 29 -22.75 -17.27 38.24
N GLY A 30 -21.53 -17.75 38.01
CA GLY A 30 -20.99 -18.95 38.65
C GLY A 30 -19.46 -19.03 38.55
N GLN A 31 -18.81 -18.67 39.65
CA GLN A 31 -17.53 -19.17 40.18
C GLN A 31 -16.24 -19.06 39.35
N GLN A 32 -15.40 -18.16 39.86
CA GLN A 32 -13.94 -18.14 39.77
C GLN A 32 -13.38 -19.52 40.19
N LEU A 33 -12.95 -20.32 39.21
CA LEU A 33 -12.18 -21.54 39.44
C LEU A 33 -10.70 -21.19 39.52
N ALA A 34 -10.16 -21.32 40.73
CA ALA A 34 -8.74 -21.28 40.99
C ALA A 34 -8.00 -22.30 40.10
N ALA A 35 -6.88 -21.87 39.54
CA ALA A 35 -5.93 -22.73 38.85
C ALA A 35 -5.46 -23.85 39.80
N ALA A 36 -5.84 -25.08 39.48
CA ALA A 36 -5.16 -26.27 39.98
C ALA A 36 -4.02 -26.60 39.00
N PRO A 37 -2.82 -26.95 39.49
CA PRO A 37 -1.69 -27.21 38.61
C PRO A 37 -1.95 -28.50 37.83
N ALA A 38 -1.96 -28.40 36.50
CA ALA A 38 -1.88 -29.57 35.66
C ALA A 38 -0.50 -30.21 35.90
N ALA A 39 -0.51 -31.39 36.49
CA ALA A 39 0.66 -32.23 36.65
C ALA A 39 1.24 -32.58 35.27
N GLY A 40 2.52 -32.27 35.10
CA GLY A 40 3.48 -32.94 34.22
C GLY A 40 3.01 -33.31 32.81
N LYS A 41 3.09 -32.36 31.88
CA LYS A 41 3.57 -32.67 30.53
C LYS A 41 4.93 -32.02 30.36
N THR A 42 5.95 -32.85 30.20
CA THR A 42 7.31 -32.44 29.82
C THR A 42 7.26 -31.69 28.50
N ALA A 43 8.00 -30.58 28.41
CA ALA A 43 8.17 -29.75 27.22
C ALA A 43 9.09 -30.39 26.15
N ASP A 44 9.06 -31.72 26.04
CA ASP A 44 9.89 -32.48 25.11
C ASP A 44 9.01 -33.04 23.98
N ASP A 45 9.49 -32.85 22.75
CA ASP A 45 9.05 -33.46 21.48
C ASP A 45 8.06 -32.69 20.56
N VAL A 46 8.19 -31.36 20.45
CA VAL A 46 7.73 -30.66 19.24
C VAL A 46 8.90 -30.57 18.25
N PRO A 47 8.78 -31.07 17.00
CA PRO A 47 9.87 -31.03 16.03
C PRO A 47 10.35 -29.60 15.79
N GLY A 48 11.66 -29.34 15.84
CA GLY A 48 12.22 -28.05 15.43
C GLY A 48 11.94 -27.71 13.95
N THR A 49 11.47 -28.68 13.16
CA THR A 49 11.03 -28.49 11.78
C THR A 49 9.83 -29.37 11.45
N LEU A 50 8.75 -28.74 10.98
CA LEU A 50 7.58 -29.40 10.41
C LEU A 50 7.68 -29.39 8.88
N HIS A 51 7.48 -30.53 8.24
CA HIS A 51 7.42 -30.68 6.79
C HIS A 51 5.97 -30.78 6.35
N VAL A 52 5.63 -30.07 5.27
CA VAL A 52 4.29 -30.05 4.67
C VAL A 52 4.38 -30.49 3.21
N ASP A 53 3.57 -31.48 2.83
CA ASP A 53 3.49 -32.03 1.48
C ASP A 53 2.02 -32.31 1.12
N CYS A 54 1.36 -31.31 0.54
CA CYS A 54 -0.05 -31.40 0.14
C CYS A 54 -0.27 -32.24 -1.13
N SER A 55 0.79 -32.78 -1.76
CA SER A 55 0.64 -33.75 -2.86
C SER A 55 0.28 -35.15 -2.36
N LEU A 56 0.43 -35.40 -1.06
CA LEU A 56 0.05 -36.67 -0.44
C LEU A 56 -1.45 -36.66 -0.14
N GLY A 57 -2.17 -37.67 -0.63
CA GLY A 57 -3.54 -37.94 -0.13
C GLY A 57 -3.52 -38.33 1.35
N ALA A 58 -4.68 -38.38 1.99
CA ALA A 58 -4.86 -38.80 3.38
C ALA A 58 -4.47 -40.28 3.59
N ASN A 59 -3.18 -40.61 3.52
CA ASN A 59 -2.67 -41.96 3.61
C ASN A 59 -1.94 -42.14 4.93
N GLY A 60 -2.61 -42.85 5.84
CA GLY A 60 -2.05 -43.38 7.08
C GLY A 60 -2.10 -42.41 8.25
N THR A 61 -2.61 -42.89 9.38
CA THR A 61 -2.55 -42.20 10.66
C THR A 61 -1.11 -42.20 11.15
N ALA A 62 -0.31 -41.21 10.72
CA ALA A 62 0.96 -40.93 11.37
C ALA A 62 0.69 -40.80 12.87
N SER A 63 1.50 -41.47 13.69
CA SER A 63 1.42 -41.29 15.15
C SER A 63 1.58 -39.80 15.46
N PRO A 64 0.86 -39.24 16.45
CA PRO A 64 1.05 -37.85 16.87
C PRO A 64 2.52 -37.49 17.14
N ALA A 65 3.36 -38.44 17.55
CA ALA A 65 4.79 -38.24 17.82
C ALA A 65 5.65 -38.07 16.54
N THR A 66 5.16 -38.48 15.36
CA THR A 66 5.91 -38.45 14.10
C THR A 66 5.35 -37.45 13.08
N LEU A 67 4.20 -36.85 13.38
CA LEU A 67 3.51 -35.91 12.51
C LEU A 67 4.39 -34.69 12.22
N GLY A 68 4.54 -34.34 10.93
CA GLY A 68 5.37 -33.23 10.49
C GLY A 68 6.87 -33.55 10.38
N SER A 69 7.29 -34.78 10.69
CA SER A 69 8.65 -35.22 10.32
C SER A 69 8.80 -35.31 8.80
N ALA A 70 10.04 -35.31 8.29
CA ALA A 70 10.30 -35.47 6.86
C ALA A 70 9.75 -36.80 6.29
N ALA A 71 9.66 -37.85 7.12
CA ALA A 71 9.12 -39.15 6.74
C ALA A 71 7.57 -39.20 6.81
N ASN A 72 6.95 -38.34 7.62
CA ASN A 72 5.51 -38.27 7.79
C ASN A 72 5.07 -36.80 7.76
N PRO A 73 5.20 -36.12 6.60
CA PRO A 73 4.86 -34.71 6.49
C PRO A 73 3.35 -34.49 6.69
N ILE A 74 3.00 -33.29 7.12
CA ILE A 74 1.61 -32.82 7.19
C ILE A 74 1.11 -32.66 5.74
N HIS A 75 -0.09 -33.15 5.43
CA HIS A 75 -0.62 -33.16 4.07
C HIS A 75 -1.74 -32.14 3.82
N ASP A 76 -2.16 -31.40 4.85
CA ASP A 76 -3.22 -30.40 4.73
C ASP A 76 -3.03 -29.24 5.72
N LEU A 77 -3.55 -28.06 5.37
CA LEU A 77 -3.44 -26.86 6.20
C LEU A 77 -4.31 -26.92 7.47
N ALA A 78 -5.41 -27.69 7.47
CA ALA A 78 -6.27 -27.80 8.65
C ALA A 78 -5.58 -28.52 9.81
N THR A 79 -4.68 -29.45 9.51
CA THR A 79 -3.83 -30.15 10.47
C THR A 79 -2.71 -29.24 10.94
N LEU A 80 -2.04 -28.53 10.02
CA LEU A 80 -1.01 -27.56 10.38
C LEU A 80 -1.55 -26.43 11.28
N ASN A 81 -2.73 -25.89 10.98
CA ASN A 81 -3.37 -24.80 11.73
C ASN A 81 -3.77 -25.19 13.16
N ARG A 82 -3.74 -26.48 13.52
CA ARG A 82 -4.00 -26.96 14.89
C ARG A 82 -2.73 -27.05 15.74
N ILE A 83 -1.56 -26.86 15.15
CA ILE A 83 -0.28 -26.93 15.85
C ILE A 83 0.10 -25.54 16.34
N VAL A 84 0.39 -25.41 17.63
CA VAL A 84 1.01 -24.19 18.20
C VAL A 84 2.50 -24.25 17.92
N LEU A 85 3.02 -23.27 17.18
CA LEU A 85 4.42 -23.19 16.83
C LEU A 85 5.20 -22.45 17.91
N ALA A 86 6.30 -23.05 18.38
CA ALA A 86 7.19 -22.48 19.37
C ALA A 86 8.30 -21.63 18.71
N PRO A 87 8.96 -20.73 19.47
CA PRO A 87 10.13 -19.99 18.99
C PRO A 87 11.21 -20.89 18.38
N GLY A 88 11.75 -20.47 17.24
CA GLY A 88 12.80 -21.18 16.50
C GLY A 88 12.31 -22.35 15.65
N MET A 89 11.00 -22.61 15.59
CA MET A 89 10.45 -23.66 14.73
C MET A 89 10.46 -23.25 13.26
N HIS A 90 10.69 -24.24 12.40
CA HIS A 90 10.56 -24.12 10.95
C HIS A 90 9.32 -24.85 10.45
N VAL A 91 8.58 -24.26 9.51
CA VAL A 91 7.54 -24.91 8.73
C VAL A 91 7.98 -24.91 7.27
N ARG A 92 8.25 -26.08 6.70
CA ARG A 92 8.79 -26.23 5.35
C ARG A 92 7.77 -26.85 4.41
N PHE A 93 7.36 -26.12 3.39
CA PHE A 93 6.44 -26.59 2.34
C PHE A 93 7.21 -27.18 1.15
N LYS A 94 6.73 -28.30 0.61
CA LYS A 94 7.43 -28.99 -0.48
C LYS A 94 7.25 -28.25 -1.81
N ARG A 95 8.36 -27.94 -2.49
CA ARG A 95 8.35 -27.37 -3.85
C ARG A 95 7.55 -28.25 -4.82
N GLY A 96 6.88 -27.60 -5.77
CA GLY A 96 6.02 -28.24 -6.76
C GLY A 96 4.68 -28.75 -6.20
N THR A 97 4.27 -28.33 -5.00
CA THR A 97 2.98 -28.70 -4.41
C THR A 97 2.08 -27.49 -4.21
N THR A 98 0.77 -27.72 -4.25
CA THR A 98 -0.26 -26.73 -3.92
C THR A 98 -1.00 -27.18 -2.68
N CYS A 99 -1.09 -26.30 -1.69
CA CYS A 99 -1.88 -26.48 -0.48
C CYS A 99 -3.11 -25.56 -0.55
N ASP A 100 -4.29 -26.16 -0.63
CA ASP A 100 -5.55 -25.43 -0.71
C ASP A 100 -6.00 -24.90 0.67
N GLY A 101 -6.51 -23.66 0.68
CA GLY A 101 -7.01 -22.97 1.88
C GLY A 101 -6.01 -21.97 2.47
N SER A 102 -6.22 -21.60 3.72
CA SER A 102 -5.38 -20.62 4.43
C SER A 102 -4.47 -21.28 5.44
N PHE A 103 -3.21 -20.85 5.49
CA PHE A 103 -2.34 -21.08 6.63
C PHE A 103 -2.58 -19.98 7.67
N THR A 104 -3.26 -20.35 8.74
CA THR A 104 -3.60 -19.50 9.88
C THR A 104 -3.12 -20.23 11.13
N PRO A 105 -1.89 -19.98 11.59
CA PRO A 105 -1.31 -20.71 12.71
C PRO A 105 -2.15 -20.58 13.97
N ALA A 106 -2.12 -21.61 14.82
CA ALA A 106 -2.89 -21.63 16.06
C ALA A 106 -2.54 -20.43 16.95
N PRO A 107 -3.50 -19.85 17.70
CA PRO A 107 -3.23 -18.80 18.66
C PRO A 107 -2.08 -19.16 19.61
N GLY A 108 -1.22 -18.19 19.91
CA GLY A 108 -0.01 -18.40 20.70
C GLY A 108 1.21 -18.88 19.91
N SER A 109 1.07 -19.16 18.61
CA SER A 109 2.21 -19.42 17.73
C SER A 109 3.00 -18.14 17.52
N THR A 110 4.06 -17.92 18.29
CA THR A 110 4.89 -16.71 18.24
C THR A 110 6.36 -17.07 18.35
N GLY A 111 7.20 -16.41 17.56
CA GLY A 111 8.65 -16.52 17.69
C GLY A 111 9.17 -15.68 18.86
N ALA A 112 10.49 -15.61 18.97
CA ALA A 112 11.19 -14.73 19.90
C ALA A 112 12.42 -14.10 19.23
N ALA A 113 12.97 -13.06 19.86
CA ALA A 113 14.23 -12.46 19.40
C ALA A 113 15.33 -13.52 19.31
N GLY A 114 15.97 -13.63 18.13
CA GLY A 114 16.99 -14.64 17.85
C GLY A 114 16.45 -16.06 17.59
N ALA A 115 15.14 -16.28 17.70
CA ALA A 115 14.47 -17.54 17.42
C ALA A 115 13.10 -17.28 16.74
N PRO A 116 13.09 -16.69 15.53
CA PRO A 116 11.84 -16.49 14.80
C PRO A 116 11.23 -17.83 14.41
N ILE A 117 9.91 -17.83 14.15
CA ILE A 117 9.28 -18.91 13.41
C ILE A 117 9.56 -18.67 11.93
N VAL A 118 10.07 -19.69 11.24
CA VAL A 118 10.47 -19.58 9.83
C VAL A 118 9.56 -20.45 8.96
N VAL A 119 8.89 -19.84 8.00
CA VAL A 119 8.11 -20.53 6.98
C VAL A 119 8.89 -20.47 5.67
N ASP A 120 9.24 -21.63 5.11
CA ASP A 120 10.10 -21.70 3.92
C ASP A 120 9.74 -22.92 3.04
N ALA A 121 10.45 -23.10 1.93
CA ALA A 121 10.33 -24.24 1.05
C ALA A 121 11.36 -25.35 1.36
N TYR A 122 11.09 -26.58 0.93
CA TYR A 122 12.07 -27.67 0.81
C TYR A 122 11.83 -28.50 -0.45
N GLY A 123 12.78 -29.39 -0.79
CA GLY A 123 12.69 -30.24 -1.98
C GLY A 123 13.60 -29.76 -3.12
N ASP A 124 13.31 -30.19 -4.35
CA ASP A 124 14.11 -29.84 -5.53
C ASP A 124 14.03 -28.33 -5.82
N PRO A 125 15.16 -27.59 -5.79
CA PRO A 125 15.16 -26.15 -6.09
C PRO A 125 14.77 -25.83 -7.55
N LYS A 126 14.77 -26.81 -8.46
CA LYS A 126 14.28 -26.65 -9.84
C LYS A 126 12.76 -26.72 -9.97
N ALA A 127 12.07 -27.27 -8.95
CA ALA A 127 10.62 -27.26 -8.92
C ALA A 127 10.10 -25.87 -8.51
N SER A 128 8.89 -25.54 -8.96
CA SER A 128 8.23 -24.28 -8.60
C SER A 128 8.10 -24.11 -7.08
N ARG A 129 7.94 -22.86 -6.64
CA ARG A 129 7.67 -22.58 -5.23
C ARG A 129 6.43 -23.37 -4.77
N PRO A 130 6.37 -23.82 -3.51
CA PRO A 130 5.12 -24.32 -2.95
C PRO A 130 4.05 -23.23 -2.99
N VAL A 131 2.85 -23.59 -3.42
CA VAL A 131 1.71 -22.67 -3.53
C VAL A 131 0.80 -22.83 -2.31
N ILE A 132 0.43 -21.73 -1.67
CA ILE A 132 -0.70 -21.68 -0.73
C ILE A 132 -1.85 -20.96 -1.45
N ALA A 133 -2.89 -21.72 -1.80
CA ALA A 133 -4.00 -21.26 -2.62
C ALA A 133 -5.27 -21.09 -1.78
N ALA A 134 -5.49 -19.88 -1.24
CA ALA A 134 -6.61 -19.61 -0.36
C ALA A 134 -7.96 -19.51 -1.07
N GLY A 135 -7.97 -19.01 -2.30
CA GLY A 135 -9.20 -18.62 -2.99
C GLY A 135 -9.75 -19.65 -3.97
N CYS A 136 -8.86 -20.41 -4.62
CA CYS A 136 -9.21 -21.27 -5.75
C CYS A 136 -8.50 -22.61 -5.66
N THR A 137 -9.26 -23.70 -5.79
CA THR A 137 -8.74 -25.08 -5.79
C THR A 137 -8.57 -25.66 -7.19
N ASP A 138 -9.07 -24.96 -8.22
CA ASP A 138 -8.94 -25.36 -9.63
C ASP A 138 -8.59 -24.14 -10.48
N ALA A 139 -7.30 -23.81 -10.47
CA ALA A 139 -6.73 -22.72 -11.25
C ALA A 139 -6.04 -23.25 -12.51
N THR A 140 -6.12 -22.48 -13.59
CA THR A 140 -5.30 -22.68 -14.79
C THR A 140 -3.86 -22.27 -14.49
N ALA A 141 -2.88 -23.07 -14.91
CA ALA A 141 -1.47 -22.73 -14.73
C ALA A 141 -1.06 -21.57 -15.65
N ASP A 142 -0.28 -20.64 -15.12
CA ASP A 142 0.26 -19.48 -15.85
C ASP A 142 1.68 -19.12 -15.39
N PRO A 143 2.65 -20.05 -15.50
CA PRO A 143 3.96 -19.92 -14.88
C PRO A 143 4.82 -18.79 -15.44
N ASP A 144 4.54 -18.35 -16.68
CA ASP A 144 5.25 -17.26 -17.37
C ASP A 144 4.40 -15.99 -17.51
N GLN A 145 3.22 -15.96 -16.87
CA GLN A 145 2.25 -14.86 -16.90
C GLN A 145 1.64 -14.60 -18.29
N SER A 146 1.95 -15.40 -19.31
CA SER A 146 1.53 -15.16 -20.69
C SER A 146 0.00 -15.21 -20.86
N VAL A 147 -0.68 -16.08 -20.11
CA VAL A 147 -2.14 -16.22 -20.18
C VAL A 147 -2.83 -15.01 -19.58
N THR A 148 -2.27 -14.42 -18.53
CA THR A 148 -2.80 -13.21 -17.92
C THR A 148 -2.48 -11.98 -18.75
N GLU A 149 -1.23 -11.85 -19.20
CA GLU A 149 -0.74 -10.68 -19.94
C GLU A 149 -1.41 -10.48 -21.31
N GLN A 150 -1.82 -11.57 -21.99
CA GLN A 150 -2.55 -11.45 -23.27
C GLN A 150 -3.93 -10.77 -23.14
N HIS A 151 -4.45 -10.61 -21.91
CA HIS A 151 -5.72 -9.93 -21.65
C HIS A 151 -5.59 -8.40 -21.48
N LYS A 152 -4.37 -7.86 -21.53
CA LYS A 152 -4.16 -6.41 -21.60
C LYS A 152 -4.68 -5.85 -22.93
N THR A 153 -5.33 -4.69 -22.85
CA THR A 153 -5.75 -3.95 -24.05
C THR A 153 -4.52 -3.40 -24.79
N PRO A 154 -4.66 -2.98 -26.06
CA PRO A 154 -3.57 -2.31 -26.78
C PRO A 154 -3.07 -1.01 -26.12
N SER A 155 -3.90 -0.37 -25.28
CA SER A 155 -3.51 0.80 -24.48
C SER A 155 -2.79 0.43 -23.17
N GLY A 156 -2.63 -0.86 -22.90
CA GLY A 156 -1.97 -1.42 -21.73
C GLY A 156 -2.89 -1.66 -20.54
N PHE A 157 -4.15 -1.23 -20.56
CA PHE A 157 -5.10 -1.45 -19.46
C PHE A 157 -5.43 -2.94 -19.30
N SER A 158 -5.58 -3.39 -18.04
CA SER A 158 -5.90 -4.78 -17.72
C SER A 158 -7.13 -4.83 -16.84
N GLY A 159 -8.20 -5.45 -17.32
CA GLY A 159 -9.22 -6.01 -16.43
C GLY A 159 -8.60 -7.08 -15.51
N TYR A 160 -9.30 -7.44 -14.44
CA TYR A 160 -8.82 -8.54 -13.61
C TYR A 160 -9.06 -9.83 -14.38
N TYR A 161 -7.99 -10.56 -14.67
CA TYR A 161 -8.08 -11.88 -15.27
C TYR A 161 -7.89 -12.92 -14.17
N SER A 162 -8.90 -13.78 -14.00
CA SER A 162 -8.83 -14.89 -13.04
C SER A 162 -8.38 -16.15 -13.76
N LEU A 163 -7.44 -16.86 -13.15
CA LEU A 163 -7.07 -18.22 -13.54
C LEU A 163 -8.03 -19.25 -12.94
N CYS A 164 -8.81 -18.85 -11.94
CA CYS A 164 -9.77 -19.69 -11.26
C CYS A 164 -10.95 -20.08 -12.15
N LYS A 165 -11.23 -21.38 -12.23
CA LYS A 165 -12.36 -21.91 -13.01
C LYS A 165 -13.69 -21.87 -12.25
N SER A 166 -13.62 -21.96 -10.92
CA SER A 166 -14.80 -21.94 -10.04
C SER A 166 -14.45 -21.45 -8.64
N ASP A 167 -15.31 -20.60 -8.07
CA ASP A 167 -15.09 -20.04 -6.74
C ASP A 167 -15.15 -21.10 -5.64
N ASN A 168 -14.24 -20.98 -4.67
CA ASN A 168 -14.41 -21.62 -3.38
C ASN A 168 -15.65 -21.00 -2.68
N PRO A 169 -16.58 -21.81 -2.13
CA PRO A 169 -17.73 -21.30 -1.38
C PRO A 169 -17.35 -20.46 -0.16
N THR A 170 -16.15 -20.66 0.40
CA THR A 170 -15.62 -19.87 1.51
C THR A 170 -14.64 -18.82 1.02
N VAL A 171 -14.89 -17.56 1.39
CA VAL A 171 -13.95 -16.46 1.15
C VAL A 171 -12.93 -16.43 2.28
N ASN A 172 -11.74 -16.94 2.00
CA ASN A 172 -10.60 -16.85 2.90
C ASN A 172 -9.98 -15.45 2.86
N ARG A 173 -9.69 -14.89 4.04
CA ARG A 173 -9.14 -13.53 4.17
C ARG A 173 -7.76 -13.40 3.51
N ALA A 174 -6.90 -14.39 3.67
CA ALA A 174 -5.55 -14.41 3.11
C ALA A 174 -5.04 -15.84 2.85
N ALA A 175 -4.01 -15.99 2.01
CA ALA A 175 -3.28 -17.26 1.90
C ALA A 175 -2.51 -17.57 3.19
N ILE A 176 -1.81 -16.57 3.73
CA ILE A 176 -1.25 -16.60 5.08
C ILE A 176 -1.89 -15.50 5.92
N TYR A 177 -2.43 -15.87 7.08
CA TYR A 177 -2.97 -14.91 8.04
C TYR A 177 -2.32 -15.07 9.41
N LEU A 178 -1.53 -14.07 9.80
CA LEU A 178 -0.91 -13.95 11.11
C LEU A 178 -1.74 -12.98 11.97
N TYR A 179 -2.20 -13.43 13.13
CA TYR A 179 -2.99 -12.60 14.05
C TYR A 179 -2.38 -12.63 15.45
N ASN A 180 -2.08 -11.46 16.01
CA ASN A 180 -1.57 -11.28 17.38
C ASN A 180 -0.37 -12.20 17.69
N THR A 181 0.64 -12.10 16.86
CA THR A 181 1.88 -12.87 16.93
C THR A 181 3.05 -12.07 16.36
N GLN A 182 4.30 -12.44 16.66
CA GLN A 182 5.51 -11.72 16.28
C GLN A 182 6.69 -12.66 16.03
N TYR A 183 7.80 -12.12 15.51
CA TYR A 183 9.02 -12.83 15.11
C TYR A 183 8.78 -13.92 14.06
N TRP A 184 8.39 -13.50 12.86
CA TRP A 184 8.13 -14.38 11.72
C TRP A 184 9.04 -14.05 10.53
N GLU A 185 9.56 -15.11 9.91
CA GLU A 185 10.22 -15.04 8.61
C GLU A 185 9.43 -15.90 7.62
N ILE A 186 9.03 -15.34 6.48
CA ILE A 186 8.27 -16.03 5.43
C ILE A 186 9.08 -15.96 4.14
N ARG A 187 9.44 -17.11 3.58
CA ARG A 187 10.38 -17.20 2.46
C ARG A 187 9.98 -18.19 1.38
N SER A 188 10.38 -17.91 0.14
CA SER A 188 10.35 -18.88 -0.96
C SER A 188 8.96 -19.47 -1.29
N LEU A 189 7.87 -18.75 -1.00
CA LEU A 189 6.49 -19.23 -1.19
C LEU A 189 5.81 -18.54 -2.38
N GLU A 190 4.82 -19.22 -2.94
CA GLU A 190 3.83 -18.63 -3.85
C GLU A 190 2.48 -18.54 -3.13
N LEU A 191 1.85 -17.36 -3.14
CA LEU A 191 0.61 -17.08 -2.42
C LEU A 191 -0.46 -16.59 -3.39
N THR A 192 -1.59 -17.29 -3.44
CA THR A 192 -2.73 -16.90 -4.29
C THR A 192 -4.03 -16.84 -3.49
N ASN A 193 -4.92 -15.96 -3.92
CA ASN A 193 -6.29 -15.87 -3.39
C ASN A 193 -7.23 -15.44 -4.52
N ASP A 194 -7.21 -16.25 -5.58
CA ASP A 194 -7.93 -15.98 -6.81
C ASP A 194 -9.40 -16.40 -6.71
N ALA A 195 -10.24 -15.81 -7.54
CA ALA A 195 -11.65 -16.15 -7.69
C ALA A 195 -12.24 -15.51 -8.96
N THR A 196 -13.37 -16.05 -9.41
CA THR A 196 -14.24 -15.45 -10.42
C THR A 196 -15.09 -14.28 -9.88
N THR A 197 -15.16 -14.09 -8.56
CA THR A 197 -15.81 -12.94 -7.92
C THR A 197 -14.92 -12.25 -6.89
N PRO A 198 -15.01 -10.90 -6.74
CA PRO A 198 -14.20 -10.17 -5.77
C PRO A 198 -14.62 -10.46 -4.33
N GLY A 199 -13.66 -10.44 -3.41
CA GLY A 199 -13.88 -10.66 -1.98
C GLY A 199 -12.94 -9.84 -1.08
N GLY A 200 -13.07 -9.99 0.23
CA GLY A 200 -12.13 -9.43 1.19
C GLY A 200 -10.80 -10.20 1.19
N ARG A 201 -10.07 -10.19 0.08
CA ARG A 201 -8.94 -11.10 -0.16
C ARG A 201 -7.59 -10.40 -0.04
N LEU A 202 -6.62 -11.11 0.52
CA LEU A 202 -5.20 -10.77 0.58
C LEU A 202 -4.36 -12.00 0.18
N GLY A 203 -3.11 -11.78 -0.22
CA GLY A 203 -2.09 -12.84 -0.27
C GLY A 203 -1.54 -13.09 1.12
N LEU A 204 -0.93 -12.06 1.73
CA LEU A 204 -0.44 -12.09 3.11
C LEU A 204 -1.18 -11.06 3.95
N TYR A 205 -1.66 -11.46 5.12
CA TYR A 205 -2.24 -10.57 6.10
C TYR A 205 -1.57 -10.75 7.46
N VAL A 206 -1.00 -9.68 7.99
CA VAL A 206 -0.48 -9.63 9.36
C VAL A 206 -1.29 -8.60 10.11
N ARG A 207 -2.02 -9.04 11.14
CA ARG A 207 -2.90 -8.18 11.93
C ARG A 207 -2.53 -8.22 13.39
N LEU A 208 -2.47 -7.03 14.00
CA LEU A 208 -2.39 -6.86 15.44
C LEU A 208 -3.62 -6.09 15.95
N GLU A 209 -4.14 -6.50 17.10
CA GLU A 209 -5.22 -5.83 17.82
C GLU A 209 -5.03 -6.06 19.31
N ASP A 210 -5.14 -5.00 20.13
CA ASP A 210 -4.95 -5.05 21.58
C ASP A 210 -3.72 -5.89 22.02
N TYR A 211 -2.61 -5.76 21.28
CA TYR A 211 -1.44 -6.64 21.41
C TYR A 211 -0.24 -5.97 22.09
N GLY A 212 -0.14 -4.65 21.98
CA GLY A 212 1.11 -3.94 22.22
C GLY A 212 1.97 -3.87 20.96
N THR A 213 3.29 -3.81 21.10
CA THR A 213 4.19 -3.75 19.92
C THR A 213 4.56 -5.15 19.47
N GLY A 214 4.11 -5.55 18.28
CA GLY A 214 4.57 -6.78 17.65
C GLY A 214 5.83 -6.51 16.83
N SER A 215 6.86 -7.35 17.02
CA SER A 215 8.18 -7.12 16.42
C SER A 215 8.55 -8.18 15.37
N HIS A 216 9.28 -7.78 14.33
CA HIS A 216 9.99 -8.66 13.41
C HIS A 216 9.07 -9.53 12.52
N TYR A 217 8.75 -9.01 11.33
CA TYR A 217 8.02 -9.70 10.27
C TYR A 217 8.77 -9.52 8.96
N HIS A 218 9.51 -10.54 8.57
CA HIS A 218 10.40 -10.50 7.42
C HIS A 218 9.83 -11.40 6.32
N VAL A 219 9.60 -10.83 5.15
CA VAL A 219 9.08 -11.51 3.96
C VAL A 219 10.13 -11.38 2.86
N ASP A 220 10.61 -12.51 2.35
CA ASP A 220 11.73 -12.55 1.40
C ASP A 220 11.51 -13.59 0.30
N ASP A 221 11.71 -13.24 -0.97
CA ASP A 221 11.48 -14.14 -2.12
C ASP A 221 10.06 -14.75 -2.15
N VAL A 222 9.04 -13.96 -1.84
CA VAL A 222 7.64 -14.40 -1.90
C VAL A 222 6.96 -13.89 -3.17
N TYR A 223 6.29 -14.77 -3.89
CA TYR A 223 5.50 -14.44 -5.06
C TYR A 223 4.01 -14.39 -4.70
N VAL A 224 3.42 -13.20 -4.65
CA VAL A 224 1.97 -13.03 -4.42
C VAL A 224 1.32 -12.70 -5.75
N HIS A 225 0.36 -13.51 -6.18
CA HIS A 225 -0.37 -13.20 -7.41
C HIS A 225 -1.81 -13.66 -7.40
N HIS A 226 -2.58 -13.06 -8.31
CA HIS A 226 -3.99 -13.39 -8.52
C HIS A 226 -4.74 -13.34 -7.20
N VAL A 227 -4.83 -12.13 -6.67
CA VAL A 227 -5.64 -11.85 -5.48
C VAL A 227 -6.80 -10.95 -5.87
N ARG A 228 -7.99 -11.54 -5.95
CA ARG A 228 -9.20 -10.82 -6.38
C ARG A 228 -9.88 -10.12 -5.22
N GLY A 229 -9.27 -9.05 -4.72
CA GLY A 229 -9.86 -8.25 -3.67
C GLY A 229 -11.03 -7.37 -4.16
N TYR A 230 -11.62 -6.64 -3.21
CA TYR A 230 -12.64 -5.66 -3.53
C TYR A 230 -12.01 -4.43 -4.17
N LEU A 231 -12.68 -3.90 -5.19
CA LEU A 231 -12.45 -2.54 -5.66
C LEU A 231 -13.43 -1.58 -4.99
N LYS A 232 -13.21 -0.28 -5.19
CA LYS A 232 -14.10 0.77 -4.69
C LYS A 232 -15.53 0.55 -5.22
N ASP A 233 -16.52 0.81 -4.38
CA ASP A 233 -17.96 0.76 -4.69
C ASP A 233 -18.53 -0.62 -5.06
N VAL A 234 -17.78 -1.71 -4.84
CA VAL A 234 -18.34 -3.08 -4.95
C VAL A 234 -19.42 -3.29 -3.88
N ALA A 235 -20.65 -3.57 -4.33
CA ALA A 235 -21.76 -3.90 -3.45
C ALA A 235 -21.44 -5.16 -2.61
N GLY A 236 -21.84 -5.16 -1.35
CA GLY A 236 -21.57 -6.29 -0.45
C GLY A 236 -20.13 -6.38 0.05
N ASN A 237 -19.34 -5.30 -0.04
CA ASN A 237 -18.02 -5.23 0.59
C ASN A 237 -18.12 -5.45 2.12
N THR A 238 -17.45 -6.48 2.62
CA THR A 238 -17.49 -6.89 4.03
C THR A 238 -16.31 -6.41 4.88
N VAL A 239 -15.29 -5.76 4.29
CA VAL A 239 -14.06 -5.34 5.00
C VAL A 239 -13.94 -3.82 5.20
N GLY A 240 -15.03 -3.09 4.94
CA GLY A 240 -15.17 -1.65 5.19
C GLY A 240 -14.43 -0.75 4.20
N SER A 241 -13.12 -0.93 4.02
CA SER A 241 -12.29 -0.19 3.05
C SER A 241 -11.70 -1.14 2.01
N TYR A 242 -11.92 -0.87 0.73
CA TYR A 242 -11.37 -1.70 -0.34
C TYR A 242 -9.82 -1.69 -0.38
N LYS A 243 -9.20 -0.60 0.12
CA LYS A 243 -7.73 -0.48 0.25
C LYS A 243 -7.14 -1.40 1.34
N THR A 244 -7.93 -2.25 1.99
CA THR A 244 -7.45 -3.35 2.85
C THR A 244 -7.45 -4.71 2.12
N THR A 245 -7.58 -4.73 0.79
CA THR A 245 -7.51 -5.95 -0.04
C THR A 245 -6.40 -5.85 -1.07
N GLY A 246 -5.86 -6.99 -1.52
CA GLY A 246 -4.80 -7.06 -2.54
C GLY A 246 -3.64 -7.97 -2.19
N GLY A 247 -2.40 -7.51 -2.35
CA GLY A 247 -1.22 -8.34 -2.15
C GLY A 247 -0.94 -8.61 -0.67
N MET A 248 -0.19 -7.72 -0.02
CA MET A 248 0.25 -7.86 1.37
C MET A 248 -0.21 -6.68 2.23
N LEU A 249 -0.74 -6.97 3.42
CA LEU A 249 -1.19 -5.96 4.37
C LEU A 249 -0.68 -6.24 5.79
N PHE A 250 -0.03 -5.25 6.38
CA PHE A 250 0.28 -5.18 7.82
C PHE A 250 -0.66 -4.17 8.47
N GLU A 251 -1.59 -4.65 9.29
CA GLU A 251 -2.68 -3.83 9.83
C GLU A 251 -2.75 -3.88 11.35
N VAL A 252 -2.81 -2.71 11.98
CA VAL A 252 -3.27 -2.59 13.36
C VAL A 252 -4.73 -2.15 13.36
N THR A 253 -5.58 -2.93 14.01
CA THR A 253 -7.00 -2.65 14.20
C THR A 253 -7.30 -2.30 15.65
N ARG A 254 -8.50 -1.74 15.87
CA ARG A 254 -9.10 -1.46 17.19
C ARG A 254 -10.61 -1.74 17.09
N ASP A 255 -10.94 -2.92 16.59
CA ASP A 255 -12.31 -3.24 16.20
C ASP A 255 -13.20 -3.54 17.42
N ASN A 256 -12.60 -3.94 18.55
CA ASN A 256 -13.30 -4.26 19.78
C ASN A 256 -13.36 -3.09 20.78
N GLU A 257 -12.72 -1.96 20.48
CA GLU A 257 -12.68 -0.81 21.38
C GLU A 257 -14.06 -0.15 21.55
N VAL A 258 -14.47 0.03 22.81
CA VAL A 258 -15.72 0.69 23.19
C VAL A 258 -15.47 1.89 24.10
N VAL A 259 -16.40 2.85 24.09
CA VAL A 259 -16.26 4.09 24.86
C VAL A 259 -16.08 3.76 26.35
N GLY A 260 -14.97 4.22 26.93
CA GLY A 260 -14.61 3.99 28.33
C GLY A 260 -13.73 2.75 28.56
N THR A 261 -13.42 1.96 27.54
CA THR A 261 -12.49 0.82 27.60
C THR A 261 -11.59 0.85 26.39
N LYS A 262 -10.46 1.56 26.53
CA LYS A 262 -9.47 1.76 25.47
C LYS A 262 -8.57 0.53 25.34
N GLU A 263 -8.35 0.07 24.11
CA GLU A 263 -7.42 -1.03 23.85
C GLU A 263 -5.96 -0.62 24.13
N THR A 264 -5.10 -1.60 24.30
CA THR A 264 -3.66 -1.43 24.43
C THR A 264 -3.10 -0.78 23.17
N ARG A 265 -2.27 0.25 23.37
CA ARG A 265 -1.55 0.92 22.29
C ARG A 265 -0.74 -0.10 21.48
N THR A 266 -1.14 -0.32 20.23
CA THR A 266 -0.65 -1.42 19.40
C THR A 266 0.04 -0.90 18.15
N GLY A 267 1.19 -1.49 17.82
CA GLY A 267 2.04 -1.03 16.73
C GLY A 267 2.94 -2.14 16.19
N PHE A 268 3.52 -1.89 15.02
CA PHE A 268 4.54 -2.76 14.46
C PHE A 268 5.92 -2.15 14.65
N ASP A 269 6.90 -3.02 14.85
CA ASP A 269 8.31 -2.68 14.81
C ASP A 269 9.03 -3.75 13.96
N ASP A 270 9.90 -3.36 13.03
CA ASP A 270 10.67 -4.29 12.17
C ASP A 270 9.81 -5.08 11.17
N ILE A 271 9.22 -4.38 10.20
CA ILE A 271 8.63 -4.99 9.02
C ILE A 271 9.65 -4.90 7.88
N ALA A 272 9.98 -6.03 7.27
CA ALA A 272 10.78 -6.08 6.05
C ALA A 272 10.03 -6.89 4.98
N VAL A 273 9.81 -6.29 3.81
CA VAL A 273 9.36 -7.01 2.60
C VAL A 273 10.38 -6.79 1.51
N GLU A 274 11.05 -7.87 1.14
CA GLU A 274 12.22 -7.85 0.29
C GLU A 274 12.16 -8.88 -0.83
N ASN A 275 12.79 -8.56 -1.96
CA ASN A 275 13.05 -9.51 -3.05
C ASN A 275 11.79 -10.23 -3.57
N SER A 276 10.61 -9.65 -3.36
CA SER A 276 9.33 -10.29 -3.59
C SER A 276 8.67 -9.77 -4.86
N GLU A 277 7.80 -10.57 -5.46
CA GLU A 277 7.00 -10.16 -6.62
C GLU A 277 5.52 -10.14 -6.25
N ILE A 278 4.82 -9.04 -6.57
CA ILE A 278 3.37 -8.90 -6.36
C ILE A 278 2.73 -8.59 -7.71
N TYR A 279 1.88 -9.49 -8.19
CA TYR A 279 1.37 -9.48 -9.56
C TYR A 279 -0.14 -9.71 -9.65
N ASN A 280 -0.84 -8.93 -10.47
CA ASN A 280 -2.28 -9.14 -10.77
C ASN A 280 -3.13 -9.22 -9.49
N VAL A 281 -3.09 -8.16 -8.68
CA VAL A 281 -3.82 -8.07 -7.41
C VAL A 281 -4.77 -6.87 -7.36
N ASP A 282 -5.88 -7.04 -6.65
CA ASP A 282 -6.85 -5.99 -6.36
C ASP A 282 -7.06 -5.86 -4.86
N ALA A 283 -7.02 -4.68 -4.24
CA ALA A 283 -6.81 -3.36 -4.82
C ALA A 283 -5.39 -2.80 -4.64
N VAL A 284 -4.70 -3.15 -3.56
CA VAL A 284 -3.40 -2.56 -3.19
C VAL A 284 -2.32 -3.65 -3.17
N ALA A 285 -1.15 -3.39 -3.74
CA ALA A 285 -0.11 -4.43 -3.77
C ALA A 285 0.57 -4.63 -2.41
N LEU A 286 1.12 -3.58 -1.80
CA LEU A 286 1.83 -3.68 -0.53
C LEU A 286 1.51 -2.48 0.37
N SER A 287 1.09 -2.77 1.61
CA SER A 287 0.49 -1.75 2.44
C SER A 287 0.73 -1.96 3.93
N THR A 288 0.93 -0.86 4.66
CA THR A 288 0.70 -0.81 6.10
C THR A 288 -0.56 -0.02 6.43
N ARG A 289 -1.16 -0.26 7.60
CA ARG A 289 -2.34 0.46 8.11
C ARG A 289 -2.38 0.39 9.64
N SER A 290 -2.80 1.46 10.31
CA SER A 290 -2.93 1.44 11.78
C SER A 290 -4.11 2.27 12.26
N ALA A 291 -4.93 1.73 13.15
CA ALA A 291 -5.99 2.45 13.86
C ALA A 291 -5.45 3.48 14.88
N TRP A 292 -4.15 3.40 15.25
CA TRP A 292 -3.47 4.33 16.15
C TRP A 292 -2.85 5.50 15.39
N MET A 293 -3.67 6.25 14.66
CA MET A 293 -3.20 7.25 13.70
C MET A 293 -3.60 8.70 14.02
N CYS A 294 -4.41 8.91 15.04
CA CYS A 294 -4.93 10.25 15.30
C CYS A 294 -3.88 11.19 15.89
N ARG A 295 -3.62 12.29 15.18
CA ARG A 295 -2.80 13.42 15.62
C ARG A 295 -3.30 14.71 15.01
N GLU A 296 -3.03 15.81 15.69
CA GLU A 296 -3.21 17.15 15.14
C GLU A 296 -2.45 17.32 13.81
N GLY A 297 -3.16 17.87 12.82
CA GLY A 297 -2.63 18.07 11.46
C GLY A 297 -2.36 16.77 10.71
N GLY A 298 -2.79 15.62 11.24
CA GLY A 298 -2.62 14.31 10.63
C GLY A 298 -3.64 13.99 9.54
N ALA A 299 -3.62 12.74 9.08
CA ALA A 299 -4.69 12.22 8.23
C ALA A 299 -6.03 12.12 8.98
N PRO A 300 -7.17 12.07 8.28
CA PRO A 300 -8.49 12.06 8.90
C PRO A 300 -8.69 10.92 9.89
N CYS A 301 -8.83 11.26 11.18
CA CYS A 301 -9.17 10.32 12.24
C CYS A 301 -10.45 9.53 11.96
N GLY A 302 -11.46 10.21 11.40
CA GLY A 302 -12.80 9.67 11.18
C GLY A 302 -12.91 8.55 10.13
N ASP A 303 -11.81 8.19 9.46
CA ASP A 303 -11.81 7.12 8.46
C ASP A 303 -11.56 5.73 9.06
N TYR A 304 -11.26 5.66 10.36
CA TYR A 304 -10.81 4.44 11.05
C TYR A 304 -11.62 4.20 12.33
N PRO A 305 -12.11 2.96 12.58
CA PRO A 305 -12.52 2.57 13.92
C PRO A 305 -11.39 2.83 14.94
N PRO A 306 -11.71 3.25 16.18
CA PRO A 306 -13.06 3.43 16.71
C PRO A 306 -13.70 4.79 16.37
N TYR A 307 -12.99 5.71 15.73
CA TYR A 307 -13.49 7.06 15.42
C TYR A 307 -14.54 7.09 14.31
N LYS A 308 -14.45 6.16 13.35
CA LYS A 308 -15.32 6.11 12.18
C LYS A 308 -16.78 5.97 12.57
N GLY A 309 -17.59 6.93 12.16
CA GLY A 309 -19.02 6.99 12.47
C GLY A 309 -19.32 7.27 13.94
N ASN A 310 -18.33 7.65 14.76
CA ASN A 310 -18.51 7.85 16.19
C ASN A 310 -17.85 9.14 16.68
N SER A 311 -18.57 10.26 16.52
CA SER A 311 -18.10 11.60 16.91
C SER A 311 -17.84 11.74 18.42
N ALA A 312 -18.39 10.86 19.26
CA ALA A 312 -18.09 10.85 20.69
C ALA A 312 -16.61 10.54 20.95
N TYR A 313 -15.95 9.70 20.14
CA TYR A 313 -14.52 9.45 20.28
C TYR A 313 -13.65 10.66 19.94
N LEU A 314 -14.12 11.54 19.05
CA LEU A 314 -13.36 12.72 18.62
C LEU A 314 -13.46 13.89 19.61
N THR A 315 -14.55 13.94 20.39
CA THR A 315 -14.88 15.08 21.26
C THR A 315 -14.72 14.78 22.75
N ASN A 316 -14.62 13.51 23.14
CA ASN A 316 -14.48 13.11 24.53
C ASN A 316 -13.03 13.28 25.02
N PRO A 317 -12.75 14.10 26.04
CA PRO A 317 -11.40 14.23 26.59
C PRO A 317 -10.84 12.91 27.14
N ALA A 318 -11.69 11.95 27.52
CA ALA A 318 -11.30 10.65 28.04
C ALA A 318 -10.77 9.68 26.96
N THR A 319 -11.11 9.88 25.68
CA THR A 319 -10.59 9.03 24.58
C THR A 319 -9.21 9.50 24.11
N GLN A 320 -8.88 10.77 24.34
CA GLN A 320 -7.58 11.38 24.04
C GLN A 320 -7.13 11.18 22.57
N ALA A 321 -8.08 11.25 21.61
CA ALA A 321 -7.83 10.96 20.20
C ALA A 321 -6.59 11.66 19.62
N ALA A 322 -6.38 12.95 19.93
CA ALA A 322 -5.22 13.72 19.45
C ALA A 322 -3.84 13.15 19.89
N THR A 323 -3.80 12.26 20.88
CA THR A 323 -2.58 11.61 21.39
C THR A 323 -2.44 10.15 20.97
N ASP A 324 -3.37 9.63 20.16
CA ASP A 324 -3.42 8.22 19.76
C ASP A 324 -2.48 7.86 18.61
N TYR A 325 -1.76 8.83 18.07
CA TYR A 325 -0.74 8.57 17.06
C TYR A 325 0.37 7.71 17.64
N PHE A 326 0.43 6.45 17.21
CA PHE A 326 1.47 5.50 17.52
C PHE A 326 2.04 4.95 16.22
N PRO A 327 3.11 5.57 15.70
CA PRO A 327 3.67 5.16 14.44
C PRO A 327 4.38 3.82 14.58
N MET A 328 4.29 3.01 13.53
CA MET A 328 5.16 1.85 13.37
C MET A 328 6.60 2.29 13.06
N THR A 329 7.56 1.48 13.48
CA THR A 329 9.00 1.77 13.34
C THR A 329 9.71 0.70 12.53
N ARG A 330 10.87 1.07 11.93
CA ARG A 330 11.73 0.14 11.17
C ARG A 330 10.99 -0.61 10.06
N VAL A 331 10.17 0.10 9.29
CA VAL A 331 9.51 -0.44 8.09
C VAL A 331 10.43 -0.31 6.89
N VAL A 332 10.70 -1.42 6.21
CA VAL A 332 11.54 -1.49 5.02
C VAL A 332 10.83 -2.27 3.92
N PHE A 333 10.58 -1.61 2.79
CA PHE A 333 10.10 -2.24 1.56
C PHE A 333 11.17 -2.08 0.48
N ARG A 334 11.86 -3.17 0.15
CA ARG A 334 13.07 -3.10 -0.67
C ARG A 334 13.11 -4.13 -1.79
N ASN A 335 13.61 -3.73 -2.96
CA ASN A 335 13.92 -4.66 -4.05
C ASN A 335 12.73 -5.56 -4.47
N ASN A 336 11.51 -5.01 -4.43
CA ASN A 336 10.31 -5.71 -4.85
C ASN A 336 9.93 -5.37 -6.29
N LEU A 337 9.36 -6.35 -7.00
CA LEU A 337 8.73 -6.17 -8.31
C LEU A 337 7.22 -6.15 -8.15
N ILE A 338 6.56 -5.06 -8.50
CA ILE A 338 5.12 -4.88 -8.27
C ILE A 338 4.47 -4.47 -9.58
N HIS A 339 3.53 -5.27 -10.06
CA HIS A 339 2.88 -4.94 -11.34
C HIS A 339 1.48 -5.49 -11.56
N ASN A 340 0.79 -4.87 -12.52
CA ASN A 340 -0.60 -5.17 -12.87
C ASN A 340 -1.54 -5.06 -11.66
N VAL A 341 -1.53 -3.89 -11.01
CA VAL A 341 -2.22 -3.66 -9.74
C VAL A 341 -3.51 -2.87 -9.95
N GLY A 342 -4.59 -3.26 -9.27
CA GLY A 342 -5.91 -2.65 -9.48
C GLY A 342 -5.95 -1.18 -9.10
N GLY A 343 -5.39 -0.86 -7.94
CA GLY A 343 -5.27 0.48 -7.37
C GLY A 343 -3.81 0.82 -7.12
N ASP A 344 -3.45 1.04 -5.86
CA ASP A 344 -2.13 1.54 -5.46
C ASP A 344 -1.04 0.46 -5.43
N GLY A 345 0.19 0.83 -5.77
CA GLY A 345 1.35 -0.04 -5.63
C GLY A 345 1.76 -0.20 -4.17
N ILE A 346 2.53 0.76 -3.64
CA ILE A 346 3.01 0.76 -2.25
C ILE A 346 2.34 1.88 -1.46
N ILE A 347 1.87 1.56 -0.25
CA ILE A 347 1.35 2.55 0.69
C ILE A 347 1.94 2.35 2.08
N VAL A 348 2.64 3.37 2.58
CA VAL A 348 3.11 3.40 3.97
C VAL A 348 2.22 4.33 4.78
N ARG A 349 1.65 3.81 5.87
CA ARG A 349 0.73 4.56 6.74
C ARG A 349 1.24 4.59 8.16
N THR A 350 1.13 5.75 8.81
CA THR A 350 1.31 5.88 10.26
C THR A 350 2.65 5.27 10.70
N ALA A 351 3.74 5.71 10.10
CA ALA A 351 5.09 5.20 10.38
C ALA A 351 6.10 6.33 10.67
N THR A 352 7.23 5.96 11.25
CA THR A 352 8.39 6.85 11.43
C THR A 352 9.60 6.30 10.69
N ALA A 353 10.21 7.15 9.86
CA ALA A 353 11.39 6.87 9.05
C ALA A 353 11.33 5.56 8.23
N PRO A 354 10.21 5.23 7.54
CA PRO A 354 10.17 4.06 6.68
C PRO A 354 11.11 4.21 5.48
N GLN A 355 11.65 3.09 5.01
CA GLN A 355 12.54 2.99 3.85
C GLN A 355 11.81 2.27 2.72
N VAL A 356 11.52 2.96 1.62
CA VAL A 356 10.97 2.38 0.39
C VAL A 356 12.03 2.51 -0.69
N GLU A 357 12.78 1.45 -0.93
CA GLU A 357 13.99 1.54 -1.73
C GLU A 357 14.15 0.46 -2.80
N ALA A 358 14.72 0.83 -3.94
CA ALA A 358 15.07 -0.12 -5.00
C ALA A 358 13.89 -0.97 -5.53
N ASN A 359 12.65 -0.52 -5.41
CA ASN A 359 11.50 -1.25 -5.94
C ASN A 359 11.25 -0.89 -7.41
N HIS A 360 10.72 -1.83 -8.20
CA HIS A 360 10.22 -1.58 -9.56
C HIS A 360 8.70 -1.76 -9.59
N LEU A 361 7.98 -0.67 -9.83
CA LEU A 361 6.53 -0.63 -9.90
C LEU A 361 6.08 -0.28 -11.32
N TYR A 362 5.25 -1.12 -11.94
CA TYR A 362 4.64 -0.76 -13.22
C TYR A 362 3.23 -1.29 -13.46
N ASP A 363 2.49 -0.68 -14.38
CA ASP A 363 1.08 -0.99 -14.61
C ASP A 363 0.27 -0.94 -13.30
N ILE A 364 0.29 0.24 -12.68
CA ILE A 364 -0.40 0.55 -11.44
C ILE A 364 -1.69 1.31 -11.76
N TRP A 365 -2.71 1.16 -10.91
CA TRP A 365 -4.04 1.76 -11.06
C TRP A 365 -4.81 1.25 -12.28
N MET A 366 -4.79 -0.05 -12.52
CA MET A 366 -5.36 -0.66 -13.73
C MET A 366 -6.89 -0.76 -13.70
N ARG A 367 -7.53 -0.78 -12.52
CA ARG A 367 -8.93 -1.23 -12.36
C ARG A 367 -9.79 -0.43 -11.38
N ALA A 368 -9.21 0.10 -10.31
CA ALA A 368 -9.97 0.75 -9.24
C ALA A 368 -10.64 2.04 -9.74
N PRO A 369 -11.95 2.24 -9.51
CA PRO A 369 -12.64 3.48 -9.87
C PRO A 369 -12.43 4.62 -8.85
N GLY A 370 -11.45 4.47 -7.95
CA GLY A 370 -11.01 5.52 -7.02
C GLY A 370 -9.59 5.96 -7.37
N ASN A 371 -9.02 6.85 -6.56
CA ASN A 371 -7.69 7.40 -6.79
C ASN A 371 -6.57 6.49 -6.31
N SER A 372 -5.50 6.41 -7.11
CA SER A 372 -4.28 5.68 -6.77
C SER A 372 -3.01 6.34 -7.30
N ALA A 373 -1.89 5.98 -6.68
CA ALA A 373 -0.53 6.37 -7.07
C ALA A 373 0.41 5.15 -7.07
N GLY A 374 1.64 5.35 -7.57
CA GLY A 374 2.69 4.32 -7.57
C GLY A 374 3.11 3.90 -6.16
N ALA A 375 3.89 4.76 -5.49
CA ALA A 375 4.37 4.53 -4.12
C ALA A 375 4.22 5.79 -3.28
N TRP A 376 3.58 5.70 -2.11
CA TRP A 376 3.25 6.89 -1.33
C TRP A 376 3.16 6.66 0.17
N ALA A 377 3.20 7.77 0.91
CA ALA A 377 3.07 7.78 2.36
C ALA A 377 1.91 8.67 2.79
N ILE A 378 1.22 8.27 3.86
CA ILE A 378 0.18 9.06 4.52
C ILE A 378 0.38 9.01 6.03
N ASN A 379 0.21 10.16 6.69
CA ASN A 379 0.31 10.31 8.13
C ASN A 379 1.63 9.78 8.73
N THR A 380 2.72 9.97 8.00
CA THR A 380 4.02 9.33 8.24
C THR A 380 5.09 10.40 8.33
N ASP A 381 6.03 10.22 9.26
CA ASP A 381 7.15 11.14 9.46
C ASP A 381 8.44 10.57 8.86
N ASP A 382 9.22 11.42 8.19
CA ASP A 382 10.56 11.15 7.68
C ASP A 382 10.66 9.97 6.68
N ALA A 383 9.60 9.70 5.92
CA ALA A 383 9.61 8.64 4.90
C ALA A 383 10.69 8.88 3.84
N LEU A 384 11.42 7.83 3.45
CA LEU A 384 12.43 7.87 2.40
C LEU A 384 12.07 6.93 1.25
N PHE A 385 11.76 7.52 0.09
CA PHE A 385 11.61 6.85 -1.19
C PHE A 385 12.88 7.07 -2.01
N ARG A 386 13.69 6.03 -2.25
CA ARG A 386 14.93 6.15 -3.01
C ARG A 386 15.21 5.01 -3.96
N TYR A 387 15.85 5.30 -5.09
CA TYR A 387 16.25 4.30 -6.08
C TYR A 387 15.11 3.44 -6.65
N ASN A 388 13.85 3.88 -6.49
CA ASN A 388 12.71 3.18 -7.07
C ASN A 388 12.58 3.53 -8.56
N GLU A 389 12.14 2.56 -9.34
CA GLU A 389 11.66 2.73 -10.71
C GLU A 389 10.14 2.65 -10.70
N VAL A 390 9.44 3.69 -11.15
CA VAL A 390 7.98 3.71 -11.18
C VAL A 390 7.49 4.17 -12.55
N ASN A 391 6.78 3.29 -13.25
CA ASN A 391 6.35 3.57 -14.61
C ASN A 391 4.95 3.10 -14.96
N GLY A 392 4.30 3.77 -15.91
CA GLY A 392 2.98 3.35 -16.38
C GLY A 392 1.89 3.32 -15.30
N VAL A 393 1.99 4.17 -14.26
CA VAL A 393 0.84 4.46 -13.38
C VAL A 393 -0.26 5.11 -14.23
N ARG A 394 -1.47 4.54 -14.19
CA ARG A 394 -2.56 4.93 -15.10
C ARG A 394 -3.40 6.07 -14.55
N LEU A 395 -4.15 6.72 -15.44
CA LEU A 395 -5.28 7.58 -15.09
C LEU A 395 -6.58 6.98 -15.60
N GLN A 396 -7.58 6.90 -14.73
CA GLN A 396 -8.91 6.41 -15.11
C GLN A 396 -9.74 7.53 -15.76
N ASN A 397 -10.34 7.24 -16.93
CA ASN A 397 -11.03 8.22 -17.79
C ASN A 397 -12.27 8.88 -17.14
N ASN A 398 -12.77 8.36 -16.03
CA ASN A 398 -14.00 8.78 -15.35
C ASN A 398 -13.76 9.68 -14.14
N ILE A 399 -12.51 10.04 -13.82
CA ILE A 399 -12.16 10.82 -12.64
C ILE A 399 -11.36 12.04 -13.09
N GLU A 400 -11.74 13.22 -12.61
CA GLU A 400 -10.94 14.43 -12.76
C GLU A 400 -9.71 14.33 -11.84
N ALA A 401 -8.77 13.45 -12.20
CA ALA A 401 -7.80 12.89 -11.29
C ALA A 401 -6.72 13.89 -10.88
N GLY A 402 -6.67 14.19 -9.58
CA GLY A 402 -5.55 14.85 -8.90
C GLY A 402 -4.35 13.92 -8.63
N ASP A 403 -4.47 12.63 -8.99
CA ASP A 403 -3.51 11.55 -8.69
C ASP A 403 -2.83 11.00 -9.96
N GLY A 404 -2.44 9.71 -9.93
CA GLY A 404 -1.77 8.99 -11.02
C GLY A 404 -0.27 9.22 -11.07
N MET A 405 0.29 9.82 -10.02
CA MET A 405 1.69 10.15 -9.92
C MET A 405 2.51 8.90 -9.57
N ALA A 406 3.80 8.93 -9.88
CA ALA A 406 4.75 7.93 -9.41
C ALA A 406 4.83 7.94 -7.87
N PHE A 407 4.92 9.13 -7.28
CA PHE A 407 5.04 9.34 -5.83
C PHE A 407 4.00 10.31 -5.29
N ASP A 408 3.65 10.15 -4.02
CA ASP A 408 2.75 11.05 -3.29
C ASP A 408 3.17 11.17 -1.81
N ALA A 409 3.19 12.42 -1.33
CA ALA A 409 3.27 12.77 0.08
C ALA A 409 1.90 13.28 0.52
N ASP A 410 1.16 12.40 1.19
CA ASP A 410 -0.27 12.58 1.44
C ASP A 410 -0.53 13.09 2.88
N LEU A 411 -1.82 13.21 3.22
CA LEU A 411 -2.33 13.86 4.41
C LEU A 411 -1.59 13.46 5.68
N GLY A 412 -1.18 14.46 6.44
CA GLY A 412 -0.46 14.32 7.69
C GLY A 412 1.00 13.93 7.53
N THR A 413 1.60 13.89 6.33
CA THR A 413 3.03 13.56 6.22
C THR A 413 3.94 14.72 6.63
N ARG A 414 5.11 14.36 7.20
CA ARG A 414 6.16 15.31 7.57
C ARG A 414 7.50 14.86 7.05
N ASN A 415 8.24 15.76 6.40
CA ASN A 415 9.62 15.55 5.96
C ASN A 415 9.83 14.39 4.97
N THR A 416 8.82 14.00 4.19
CA THR A 416 8.96 12.94 3.17
C THR A 416 10.08 13.26 2.18
N ARG A 417 10.96 12.32 1.91
CA ARG A 417 12.08 12.43 0.98
C ARG A 417 11.87 11.51 -0.21
N VAL A 418 11.79 12.09 -1.41
CA VAL A 418 11.73 11.37 -2.68
C VAL A 418 13.02 11.68 -3.42
N ALA A 419 14.02 10.80 -3.30
CA ALA A 419 15.39 11.08 -3.73
C ALA A 419 15.97 10.02 -4.67
N ALA A 420 16.59 10.45 -5.77
CA ALA A 420 17.29 9.54 -6.70
C ALA A 420 16.41 8.39 -7.25
N ASN A 421 15.14 8.68 -7.56
CA ASN A 421 14.22 7.75 -8.20
C ASN A 421 14.13 8.00 -9.71
N PHE A 422 13.71 6.97 -10.46
CA PHE A 422 13.41 7.06 -11.88
C PHE A 422 11.90 6.88 -12.10
N SER A 423 11.23 7.91 -12.61
CA SER A 423 9.83 7.82 -13.02
C SER A 423 9.72 7.96 -14.54
N HIS A 424 8.90 7.14 -15.18
CA HIS A 424 8.64 7.32 -16.60
C HIS A 424 7.27 6.85 -17.09
N ASP A 425 6.76 7.55 -18.11
CA ASP A 425 5.51 7.23 -18.79
C ASP A 425 4.28 7.11 -17.86
N ASN A 426 4.34 7.70 -16.67
CA ASN A 426 3.21 7.75 -15.75
C ASN A 426 2.17 8.75 -16.26
N ASP A 427 0.90 8.35 -16.28
CA ASP A 427 -0.17 9.19 -16.80
C ASP A 427 -0.36 10.44 -15.93
N GLY A 428 -0.16 10.35 -14.61
CA GLY A 428 -0.33 11.48 -13.71
C GLY A 428 0.90 12.38 -13.60
N GLY A 429 2.10 11.81 -13.45
CA GLY A 429 3.32 12.59 -13.28
C GLY A 429 4.34 11.99 -12.32
N LEU A 430 5.29 12.81 -11.88
CA LEU A 430 6.31 12.43 -10.89
C LEU A 430 5.76 12.47 -9.45
N MET A 431 5.22 13.60 -8.99
CA MET A 431 4.92 13.84 -7.57
C MET A 431 3.58 14.52 -7.30
N LEU A 432 2.82 14.02 -6.33
CA LEU A 432 1.72 14.73 -5.67
C LEU A 432 2.12 15.19 -4.26
N PHE A 433 1.77 16.42 -3.90
CA PHE A 433 1.69 16.87 -2.52
C PHE A 433 0.22 17.02 -2.12
N CYS A 434 -0.21 16.32 -1.07
CA CYS A 434 -1.59 16.38 -0.59
C CYS A 434 -1.63 16.70 0.91
N GLY A 435 -1.97 17.95 1.22
CA GLY A 435 -2.14 18.52 2.55
C GLY A 435 -3.45 19.30 2.64
N CYS A 436 -4.56 18.64 2.29
CA CYS A 436 -5.86 19.28 2.18
C CYS A 436 -6.93 18.62 3.05
N GLY A 437 -8.09 19.26 3.20
CA GLY A 437 -9.18 18.71 4.00
C GLY A 437 -8.96 18.91 5.51
N SER A 438 -9.44 17.96 6.31
CA SER A 438 -9.42 18.06 7.78
C SER A 438 -8.91 16.78 8.43
N ASP A 439 -8.16 16.92 9.52
CA ASP A 439 -7.68 15.81 10.37
C ASP A 439 -8.79 15.14 11.19
N GLY A 440 -10.01 15.71 11.21
CA GLY A 440 -11.12 15.24 12.05
C GLY A 440 -11.05 15.68 13.51
N LEU A 441 -10.05 16.47 13.89
CA LEU A 441 -9.85 17.07 15.23
C LEU A 441 -10.06 18.59 15.23
N GLY A 442 -10.46 19.17 14.10
CA GLY A 442 -10.70 20.60 13.94
C GLY A 442 -9.56 21.37 13.29
N HIS A 443 -8.54 20.68 12.78
CA HIS A 443 -7.43 21.30 12.04
C HIS A 443 -7.45 20.87 10.58
N VAL A 444 -6.69 21.59 9.76
CA VAL A 444 -6.40 21.21 8.37
C VAL A 444 -5.41 20.06 8.41
N ALA A 445 -5.66 19.00 7.63
CA ALA A 445 -4.68 17.94 7.45
C ALA A 445 -3.48 18.48 6.66
N GLN A 446 -2.26 18.25 7.12
CA GLN A 446 -1.06 18.94 6.62
C GLN A 446 -0.17 18.05 5.76
N GLU A 447 0.54 18.64 4.82
CA GLU A 447 1.72 18.06 4.17
C GLU A 447 2.84 19.09 4.33
N THR A 448 3.92 18.71 5.03
CA THR A 448 4.99 19.66 5.40
C THR A 448 6.38 19.08 5.14
N GLY A 449 7.29 19.91 4.66
CA GLY A 449 8.73 19.66 4.64
C GLY A 449 9.18 18.59 3.66
N ALA A 450 8.33 18.15 2.72
CA ALA A 450 8.74 17.16 1.75
C ALA A 450 9.82 17.71 0.82
N ILE A 451 10.82 16.88 0.50
CA ILE A 451 11.87 17.21 -0.45
C ILE A 451 11.91 16.16 -1.56
N VAL A 452 11.72 16.62 -2.79
CA VAL A 452 11.77 15.84 -4.03
C VAL A 452 13.05 16.22 -4.75
N GLU A 453 14.07 15.36 -4.68
CA GLU A 453 15.42 15.72 -5.10
C GLU A 453 16.15 14.72 -5.96
N ASN A 454 16.93 15.23 -6.92
CA ASN A 454 17.82 14.43 -7.75
C ASN A 454 17.11 13.22 -8.41
N ASN A 455 15.83 13.35 -8.76
CA ASN A 455 15.09 12.32 -9.49
C ASN A 455 15.24 12.53 -11.01
N LEU A 456 15.05 11.47 -11.79
CA LEU A 456 14.84 11.54 -13.23
C LEU A 456 13.39 11.24 -13.54
N SER A 457 12.70 12.19 -14.16
CA SER A 457 11.36 11.99 -14.73
C SER A 457 11.47 12.02 -16.26
N LEU A 458 11.06 10.94 -16.92
CA LEU A 458 11.12 10.78 -18.37
C LEU A 458 9.73 10.52 -18.95
N ASN A 459 9.22 11.42 -19.77
CA ASN A 459 7.92 11.28 -20.46
C ASN A 459 6.72 11.02 -19.52
N ASP A 460 6.82 11.39 -18.25
CA ASP A 460 5.65 11.52 -17.39
C ASP A 460 4.68 12.55 -18.01
N LYS A 461 3.38 12.24 -18.00
CA LYS A 461 2.46 12.80 -19.00
C LYS A 461 1.73 14.04 -18.52
N ARG A 462 0.72 13.91 -17.66
CA ARG A 462 -0.26 15.00 -17.43
C ARG A 462 0.33 16.25 -16.78
N ARG A 463 1.27 16.08 -15.85
CA ARG A 463 2.09 17.11 -15.18
C ARG A 463 3.33 16.47 -14.57
N ILE A 464 4.31 17.27 -14.12
CA ILE A 464 5.44 16.73 -13.32
C ILE A 464 5.08 16.73 -11.84
N VAL A 465 4.67 17.89 -11.31
CA VAL A 465 4.28 18.08 -9.92
C VAL A 465 2.82 18.50 -9.85
N SER A 466 2.07 17.88 -8.95
CA SER A 466 0.70 18.24 -8.59
C SER A 466 0.67 18.64 -7.12
N ALA A 467 -0.09 19.65 -6.75
CA ALA A 467 -0.15 20.09 -5.35
C ALA A 467 -1.57 20.48 -4.90
N ALA A 468 -1.97 19.96 -3.74
CA ALA A 468 -3.21 20.28 -3.04
C ALA A 468 -2.94 20.48 -1.54
N GLY A 469 -2.59 21.70 -1.15
CA GLY A 469 -2.40 22.06 0.27
C GLY A 469 -1.00 21.84 0.83
N SER A 470 0.03 21.80 -0.02
CA SER A 470 1.42 21.75 0.42
C SER A 470 1.79 23.01 1.21
N ALA A 471 2.44 22.84 2.37
CA ALA A 471 2.75 23.94 3.28
C ALA A 471 4.13 24.58 3.06
N ASP A 472 5.15 23.78 2.76
CA ASP A 472 6.55 24.25 2.69
C ASP A 472 7.52 23.29 1.95
N SER A 473 7.04 22.55 0.95
CA SER A 473 7.83 21.51 0.28
C SER A 473 8.88 22.08 -0.70
N VAL A 474 9.84 21.24 -1.12
CA VAL A 474 10.95 21.64 -2.00
C VAL A 474 11.16 20.61 -3.11
N VAL A 475 11.08 21.05 -4.35
CA VAL A 475 11.40 20.27 -5.56
C VAL A 475 12.73 20.77 -6.10
N ARG A 476 13.82 20.00 -5.95
CA ARG A 476 15.16 20.46 -6.27
C ARG A 476 16.04 19.52 -7.06
N ASP A 477 16.92 20.07 -7.90
CA ASP A 477 17.99 19.33 -8.57
C ASP A 477 17.52 18.10 -9.37
N ASN A 478 16.24 18.05 -9.74
CA ASN A 478 15.67 16.98 -10.55
C ASN A 478 16.01 17.20 -12.02
N VAL A 479 16.09 16.11 -12.77
CA VAL A 479 16.18 16.10 -14.22
C VAL A 479 14.82 15.67 -14.76
N VAL A 480 14.21 16.51 -15.59
CA VAL A 480 12.93 16.22 -16.22
C VAL A 480 13.11 16.26 -17.73
N ILE A 481 12.69 15.20 -18.42
CA ILE A 481 12.84 15.05 -19.86
C ILE A 481 11.47 14.71 -20.46
N THR A 482 10.92 15.63 -21.24
CA THR A 482 9.71 15.41 -22.03
C THR A 482 10.09 15.39 -23.50
N ARG A 483 10.08 14.21 -24.13
CA ARG A 483 10.51 14.03 -25.53
C ARG A 483 9.44 13.46 -26.45
N THR A 484 8.30 13.04 -25.91
CA THR A 484 7.16 12.58 -26.70
C THR A 484 6.61 13.75 -27.53
N PRO A 485 6.62 13.68 -28.87
CA PRO A 485 6.14 14.78 -29.72
C PRO A 485 4.69 15.18 -29.38
N GLY A 486 4.44 16.48 -29.25
CA GLY A 486 3.11 17.03 -28.97
C GLY A 486 2.58 16.79 -27.54
N LEU A 487 3.35 16.14 -26.66
CA LEU A 487 2.98 15.97 -25.26
C LEU A 487 3.07 17.31 -24.51
N ILE A 488 1.96 17.72 -23.89
CA ILE A 488 1.89 18.95 -23.07
C ILE A 488 1.92 18.56 -21.59
N THR A 489 3.08 18.72 -20.98
CA THR A 489 3.33 18.41 -19.57
C THR A 489 3.70 19.69 -18.82
N PRO A 490 2.77 20.37 -18.14
CA PRO A 490 3.12 21.45 -17.24
C PRO A 490 4.03 20.94 -16.12
N ILE A 491 5.02 21.75 -15.73
CA ILE A 491 5.89 21.42 -14.60
C ILE A 491 5.05 21.36 -13.31
N VAL A 492 4.18 22.35 -13.08
CA VAL A 492 3.29 22.40 -11.91
C VAL A 492 1.82 22.48 -12.31
N GLU A 493 1.00 21.54 -11.85
CA GLU A 493 -0.45 21.67 -11.83
C GLU A 493 -0.91 21.98 -10.40
N ASN A 494 -1.41 23.20 -10.20
CA ASN A 494 -1.94 23.62 -8.90
C ASN A 494 -3.43 23.29 -8.84
N LEU A 495 -3.82 22.49 -7.84
CA LEU A 495 -5.22 22.16 -7.60
C LEU A 495 -5.91 23.31 -6.85
N SER A 496 -7.17 23.13 -6.46
CA SER A 496 -8.02 24.19 -5.90
C SER A 496 -7.66 24.64 -4.48
N TYR A 497 -6.40 24.52 -4.06
CA TYR A 497 -5.92 24.74 -2.70
C TYR A 497 -4.77 25.75 -2.67
N ALA A 498 -4.60 26.43 -1.54
CA ALA A 498 -3.41 27.23 -1.30
C ALA A 498 -2.22 26.28 -1.16
N ASN A 499 -1.13 26.59 -1.86
CA ASN A 499 0.09 25.79 -1.86
C ASN A 499 1.28 26.71 -1.66
N ALA A 500 2.28 26.27 -0.89
CA ALA A 500 3.55 26.96 -0.71
C ALA A 500 4.69 25.94 -0.81
N PHE A 501 5.52 26.07 -1.86
CA PHE A 501 6.69 25.22 -2.06
C PHE A 501 7.70 25.89 -2.99
N GLN A 502 8.89 25.31 -3.08
CA GLN A 502 9.98 25.84 -3.91
C GLN A 502 10.29 24.88 -5.06
N VAL A 503 10.57 25.43 -6.24
CA VAL A 503 11.13 24.72 -7.39
C VAL A 503 12.50 25.31 -7.67
N THR A 504 13.58 24.59 -7.36
CA THR A 504 14.93 25.17 -7.34
C THR A 504 16.01 24.26 -7.95
N GLY A 505 16.89 24.82 -8.78
CA GLY A 505 18.05 24.07 -9.32
C GLY A 505 17.70 22.91 -10.27
N ASN A 506 16.44 22.77 -10.69
CA ASN A 506 16.04 21.68 -11.58
C ASN A 506 16.47 21.94 -13.02
N ARG A 507 16.62 20.87 -13.80
CA ARG A 507 16.89 20.92 -15.24
C ARG A 507 15.72 20.31 -16.02
N PHE A 508 15.03 21.14 -16.79
CA PHE A 508 13.88 20.75 -17.60
C PHE A 508 14.27 20.71 -19.07
N TYR A 509 14.16 19.53 -19.69
CA TYR A 509 14.42 19.30 -21.11
C TYR A 509 13.11 19.00 -21.81
N ASN A 510 12.66 19.92 -22.65
CA ASN A 510 11.44 19.75 -23.42
C ASN A 510 11.72 19.71 -24.93
N ALA A 511 11.56 18.52 -25.51
CA ALA A 511 11.65 18.26 -26.95
C ALA A 511 10.27 18.09 -27.62
N SER A 512 9.17 18.30 -26.89
CA SER A 512 7.80 18.06 -27.40
C SER A 512 7.24 19.19 -28.27
N ASP A 513 7.95 20.32 -28.37
CA ASP A 513 7.49 21.59 -28.96
C ASP A 513 6.30 22.27 -28.23
N SER A 514 5.86 21.77 -27.06
CA SER A 514 4.71 22.32 -26.34
C SER A 514 4.87 22.29 -24.81
N GLY A 515 6.01 22.76 -24.32
CA GLY A 515 6.31 22.83 -22.88
C GLY A 515 5.51 23.93 -22.20
N ALA A 516 5.12 23.67 -20.95
CA ALA A 516 4.39 24.64 -20.11
C ALA A 516 4.98 24.65 -18.70
N ILE A 517 4.97 25.81 -18.03
CA ILE A 517 5.49 25.92 -16.66
C ILE A 517 4.40 25.53 -15.68
N PHE A 518 3.21 26.12 -15.81
CA PHE A 518 2.10 25.78 -14.92
C PHE A 518 0.78 25.61 -15.68
N ARG A 519 -0.12 24.80 -15.10
CA ARG A 519 -1.52 24.72 -15.53
C ARG A 519 -2.45 25.06 -14.37
N THR A 520 -3.23 26.12 -14.54
CA THR A 520 -4.22 26.60 -13.57
C THR A 520 -5.52 25.84 -13.71
N LYS A 521 -5.90 25.06 -12.68
CA LYS A 521 -7.21 24.39 -12.66
C LYS A 521 -8.35 25.36 -12.35
N ASN A 522 -8.12 26.38 -11.51
CA ASN A 522 -9.07 27.49 -11.29
C ASN A 522 -8.38 28.80 -10.86
N PRO A 523 -9.03 29.98 -11.00
CA PRO A 523 -8.46 31.27 -10.61
C PRO A 523 -8.17 31.42 -9.10
N GLN A 524 -8.71 30.54 -8.25
CA GLN A 524 -8.55 30.56 -6.79
C GLN A 524 -7.28 29.83 -6.32
N GLY A 525 -6.71 28.94 -7.13
CA GLY A 525 -5.42 28.28 -6.90
C GLY A 525 -4.29 29.26 -7.16
N SER A 526 -3.97 30.08 -6.15
CA SER A 526 -2.89 31.07 -6.27
C SER A 526 -1.52 30.40 -6.33
N TYR A 527 -0.74 30.72 -7.36
CA TYR A 527 0.68 30.38 -7.48
C TYR A 527 1.59 31.29 -6.66
N ALA A 528 1.03 32.29 -5.97
CA ALA A 528 1.79 33.38 -5.35
C ALA A 528 2.82 32.92 -4.30
N ASN A 529 2.68 31.70 -3.79
CA ASN A 529 3.58 31.12 -2.79
C ASN A 529 4.46 29.98 -3.35
N ILE A 530 4.49 29.80 -4.67
CA ILE A 530 5.43 28.89 -5.34
C ILE A 530 6.62 29.72 -5.83
N VAL A 531 7.81 29.42 -5.31
CA VAL A 531 9.03 30.19 -5.60
C VAL A 531 9.94 29.41 -6.55
N TRP A 532 10.36 30.06 -7.63
CA TRP A 532 11.23 29.49 -8.67
C TRP A 532 12.62 30.10 -8.60
N SER A 533 13.66 29.29 -8.49
CA SER A 533 15.03 29.80 -8.28
C SER A 533 16.10 28.93 -8.94
N GLY A 534 16.92 29.51 -9.81
CA GLY A 534 18.10 28.84 -10.36
C GLY A 534 17.81 27.59 -11.21
N ASN A 535 16.60 27.44 -11.75
CA ASN A 535 16.27 26.34 -12.65
C ASN A 535 16.81 26.63 -14.06
N THR A 536 17.06 25.57 -14.83
CA THR A 536 17.43 25.66 -16.24
C THR A 536 16.38 24.98 -17.11
N TYR A 537 15.93 25.68 -18.14
CA TYR A 537 14.89 25.24 -19.07
C TYR A 537 15.46 25.14 -20.48
N PHE A 538 15.38 23.96 -21.10
CA PHE A 538 15.78 23.71 -22.49
C PHE A 538 14.54 23.43 -23.33
N GLY A 539 14.32 24.20 -24.40
CA GLY A 539 13.18 23.98 -25.31
C GLY A 539 11.83 24.50 -24.80
N TYR A 540 11.87 25.37 -23.79
CA TYR A 540 10.74 26.20 -23.42
C TYR A 540 10.82 27.49 -24.25
N ALA A 541 9.71 27.91 -24.84
CA ALA A 541 9.65 29.18 -25.55
C ALA A 541 9.86 30.35 -24.58
N ALA A 542 10.08 31.56 -25.10
CA ALA A 542 9.93 32.79 -24.32
C ALA A 542 8.45 32.98 -23.97
N ASP A 543 7.98 32.17 -23.03
CA ASP A 543 6.61 32.18 -22.54
C ASP A 543 6.41 33.45 -21.70
N PRO A 544 5.38 34.27 -21.98
CA PRO A 544 5.00 35.37 -21.11
C PRO A 544 4.85 34.96 -19.63
N GLU A 545 4.55 33.68 -19.36
CA GLU A 545 4.50 33.09 -18.01
C GLU A 545 5.76 33.36 -17.19
N PHE A 546 6.98 33.29 -17.77
CA PHE A 546 8.23 33.57 -17.04
C PHE A 546 8.31 35.01 -16.50
N THR A 547 7.55 35.93 -17.06
CA THR A 547 7.47 37.34 -16.65
C THR A 547 6.11 37.71 -16.06
N GLY A 548 5.22 36.73 -15.94
CA GLY A 548 3.85 36.90 -15.51
C GLY A 548 3.73 37.03 -13.98
N PRO A 549 2.59 37.54 -13.48
CA PRO A 549 2.39 37.78 -12.05
C PRO A 549 2.36 36.49 -11.19
N ASN A 550 2.20 35.33 -11.83
CA ASN A 550 2.18 34.02 -11.16
C ASN A 550 3.57 33.39 -11.03
N TYR A 551 4.59 33.93 -11.70
CA TYR A 551 5.95 33.42 -11.67
C TYR A 551 6.79 34.21 -10.67
N ARG A 552 6.88 33.69 -9.44
CA ARG A 552 7.61 34.34 -8.35
C ARG A 552 9.07 33.90 -8.34
N HIS A 553 9.95 34.84 -8.70
CA HIS A 553 11.39 34.62 -8.65
C HIS A 553 11.91 34.51 -7.21
N GLY A 554 12.79 33.54 -7.01
CA GLY A 554 13.61 33.38 -5.81
C GLY A 554 14.94 34.11 -5.91
N ALA A 555 15.92 33.66 -5.13
CA ALA A 555 17.19 34.37 -4.98
C ALA A 555 18.13 34.23 -6.18
N GLN A 556 18.07 33.10 -6.90
CA GLN A 556 18.89 32.85 -8.08
C GLN A 556 18.04 32.94 -9.35
N PRO A 557 18.53 33.63 -10.41
CA PRO A 557 17.78 33.75 -11.65
C PRO A 557 17.65 32.39 -12.35
N ASP A 558 16.48 32.15 -12.90
CA ASP A 558 16.24 31.03 -13.81
C ASP A 558 16.84 31.30 -15.19
N THR A 559 17.24 30.24 -15.91
CA THR A 559 17.87 30.33 -17.23
C THR A 559 17.07 29.57 -18.28
N VAL A 560 16.74 30.22 -19.41
CA VAL A 560 16.05 29.60 -20.55
C VAL A 560 17.00 29.49 -21.74
N LEU A 561 17.13 28.28 -22.29
CA LEU A 561 18.06 27.89 -23.34
C LEU A 561 17.34 27.14 -24.47
N PRO A 562 17.87 27.15 -25.71
CA PRO A 562 17.33 26.33 -26.78
C PRO A 562 17.53 24.83 -26.50
N PHE A 563 16.60 24.00 -26.99
CA PHE A 563 16.76 22.54 -26.95
C PHE A 563 17.85 22.03 -27.92
N ALA A 564 18.13 22.79 -28.98
CA ALA A 564 19.10 22.39 -30.00
C ALA A 564 20.48 22.06 -29.38
N GLY A 565 21.01 20.90 -29.73
CA GLY A 565 22.32 20.42 -29.26
C GLY A 565 22.32 19.71 -27.90
N GLN A 566 21.17 19.54 -27.25
CA GLN A 566 21.07 18.73 -26.03
C GLN A 566 21.04 17.22 -26.37
N ASP A 567 21.87 16.44 -25.70
CA ASP A 567 21.85 14.97 -25.72
C ASP A 567 21.17 14.44 -24.46
N VAL A 568 19.85 14.24 -24.55
CA VAL A 568 19.03 13.83 -23.40
C VAL A 568 19.34 12.41 -22.92
N GLU A 569 19.87 11.54 -23.78
CA GLU A 569 20.30 10.18 -23.40
C GLU A 569 21.58 10.24 -22.57
N ALA A 570 22.55 11.07 -22.99
CA ALA A 570 23.76 11.31 -22.20
C ALA A 570 23.42 11.94 -20.84
N VAL A 571 22.46 12.87 -20.79
CA VAL A 571 21.98 13.47 -19.53
C VAL A 571 21.36 12.42 -18.61
N ALA A 572 20.47 11.57 -19.12
CA ALA A 572 19.84 10.50 -18.35
C ALA A 572 20.89 9.48 -17.84
N SER A 573 21.84 9.10 -18.69
CA SER A 573 22.95 8.19 -18.33
C SER A 573 23.88 8.81 -17.29
N GLU A 574 24.21 10.09 -17.40
CA GLU A 574 25.00 10.81 -16.41
C GLU A 574 24.27 10.86 -15.06
N TRP A 575 22.99 11.24 -15.07
CA TRP A 575 22.17 11.25 -13.87
C TRP A 575 22.17 9.88 -13.21
N SER A 576 21.92 8.79 -13.96
CA SER A 576 21.82 7.44 -13.41
C SER A 576 23.10 7.00 -12.69
N ARG A 577 24.27 7.38 -13.23
CA ARG A 577 25.57 7.12 -12.60
C ARG A 577 25.83 8.01 -11.38
N ALA A 578 25.52 9.31 -11.49
CA ALA A 578 25.82 10.31 -10.46
C ALA A 578 24.89 10.21 -9.25
N SER A 579 23.62 9.89 -9.46
CA SER A 579 22.64 9.65 -8.41
C SER A 579 22.87 8.33 -7.67
N GLY A 580 23.60 7.39 -8.29
CA GLY A 580 23.79 6.04 -7.78
C GLY A 580 22.63 5.09 -8.13
N PHE A 581 21.65 5.53 -8.93
CA PHE A 581 20.49 4.73 -9.32
C PHE A 581 20.89 3.39 -9.96
N ASP A 582 21.77 3.39 -10.97
CA ASP A 582 22.18 2.14 -11.65
C ASP A 582 22.79 1.08 -10.73
N LYS A 583 23.41 1.49 -9.61
CA LYS A 583 24.00 0.57 -8.66
C LYS A 583 22.96 -0.04 -7.72
N ASN A 584 21.94 0.74 -7.37
CA ASN A 584 21.02 0.45 -6.27
C ASN A 584 19.58 0.16 -6.72
N LYS A 585 19.21 0.35 -7.99
CA LYS A 585 17.88 0.03 -8.50
C LYS A 585 17.54 -1.45 -8.34
N TYR A 586 16.25 -1.77 -8.51
CA TYR A 586 15.74 -3.14 -8.49
C TYR A 586 16.64 -4.11 -9.26
N ARG A 587 16.90 -5.27 -8.66
CA ARG A 587 17.58 -6.41 -9.27
C ARG A 587 16.74 -7.65 -9.02
N ALA A 588 16.40 -8.34 -10.10
CA ALA A 588 15.78 -9.65 -10.02
C ALA A 588 16.65 -10.56 -9.11
N PRO A 589 16.09 -11.12 -8.02
CA PRO A 589 16.86 -11.93 -7.07
C PRO A 589 17.40 -13.21 -7.72
N HIS A 590 16.64 -13.77 -8.67
CA HIS A 590 16.94 -15.00 -9.40
C HIS A 590 16.44 -14.92 -10.86
N ALA A 591 17.08 -15.65 -11.78
CA ALA A 591 16.53 -15.86 -13.12
C ALA A 591 15.26 -16.74 -13.00
N ARG A 592 14.15 -16.30 -13.61
CA ARG A 592 12.84 -16.98 -13.58
C ARG A 592 12.92 -18.41 -14.12
#